data_AF-A0A7C5TXT4-F1
#
_entry.id   AF-A0A7C5TXT4-F1
#
_cell.length_a   1.000
_cell.length_b   1.000
_cell.length_c   1.000
_cell.angle_alpha   90.00
_cell.angle_beta   90.00
_cell.angle_gamma   90.00
#
_symmetry.space_group_name_H-M   'P 1'
#
loop_
_entity.id
_entity.type
_entity.pdbx_description
1 polymer ?
#
loop_
_entity_poly.entity_id
_entity_poly.type
_entity_poly.pdbx_seq_one_letter_code
_entity_poly.pdbx_strand_id
1 'polypeptide(L)'
;MLDILSNGLLKQFIAVAILLSMFISLLLRYKNPKNPVWAYMAFFSFIAVAFGLIPIDQISSAVDIDVILFLVGMFSIVSIAESSGLLDLVAWRIMITSKSIYTLLIIYSMTIGLLSAVAVNDTMAMTPPRLKGRGFEPLGLGC
;
A
#
# COMPACT_ATOMS: atom_id res chain seq x y z
N MET A 1 -45.84 -1.37 2.13
CA MET A 1 -45.08 -2.24 1.19
C MET A 1 -44.35 -1.40 0.14
N LEU A 2 -45.00 -0.40 -0.48
CA LEU A 2 -44.37 0.57 -1.39
C LEU A 2 -43.28 1.44 -0.70
N ASP A 3 -43.46 1.83 0.57
CA ASP A 3 -42.47 2.64 1.29
C ASP A 3 -41.18 1.87 1.64
N ILE A 4 -41.27 0.57 1.88
CA ILE A 4 -40.09 -0.27 2.18
C ILE A 4 -39.25 -0.43 0.91
N LEU A 5 -39.90 -0.61 -0.24
CA LEU A 5 -39.23 -0.67 -1.54
C LEU A 5 -38.57 0.68 -1.88
N SER A 6 -39.27 1.79 -1.67
CA SER A 6 -38.75 3.15 -1.91
C SER A 6 -37.54 3.49 -1.04
N ASN A 7 -37.59 3.16 0.25
CA ASN A 7 -36.47 3.38 1.18
C ASN A 7 -35.25 2.50 0.85
N GLY A 8 -35.48 1.25 0.41
CA GLY A 8 -34.41 0.38 -0.06
C GLY A 8 -33.72 0.93 -1.31
N LEU A 9 -34.51 1.39 -2.28
CA LEU A 9 -34.03 1.95 -3.55
C LEU A 9 -33.28 3.28 -3.34
N LEU A 10 -33.77 4.13 -2.43
CA LEU A 10 -33.10 5.37 -2.03
C LEU A 10 -31.73 5.09 -1.40
N LYS A 11 -31.64 4.12 -0.47
CA LYS A 11 -30.37 3.74 0.16
C LYS A 11 -29.36 3.20 -0.87
N GLN A 12 -29.81 2.44 -1.86
CA GLN A 12 -28.95 1.96 -2.95
C GLN A 12 -28.41 3.12 -3.80
N PHE A 13 -29.25 4.10 -4.16
CA PHE A 13 -28.78 5.30 -4.88
C PHE A 13 -27.77 6.12 -4.07
N ILE A 14 -28.02 6.31 -2.77
CA ILE A 14 -27.07 7.00 -1.87
C ILE A 14 -25.74 6.23 -1.81
N ALA A 15 -25.78 4.90 -1.69
CA ALA A 15 -24.57 4.07 -1.68
C ALA A 15 -23.76 4.20 -2.98
N VAL A 16 -24.43 4.13 -4.13
CA VAL A 16 -23.78 4.29 -5.44
C VAL A 16 -23.19 5.70 -5.59
N ALA A 17 -23.91 6.74 -5.15
CA ALA A 17 -23.41 8.11 -5.19
C ALA A 17 -22.16 8.31 -4.31
N ILE A 18 -22.14 7.73 -3.11
CA ILE A 18 -20.98 7.73 -2.21
C ILE A 18 -19.80 6.99 -2.86
N LEU A 19 -20.02 5.80 -3.41
CA LEU A 19 -18.96 5.03 -4.07
C LEU A 19 -18.38 5.74 -5.30
N LEU A 20 -19.24 6.29 -6.16
CA LEU A 20 -18.79 7.04 -7.34
C LEU A 20 -18.03 8.30 -6.95
N SER A 21 -18.52 9.06 -5.97
CA SER A 21 -17.84 10.27 -5.50
C SER A 21 -16.49 9.94 -4.83
N MET A 22 -16.39 8.84 -4.07
CA MET A 22 -15.13 8.35 -3.54
C MET A 22 -14.14 7.98 -4.65
N PHE A 23 -14.60 7.23 -5.65
CA PHE A 23 -13.77 6.82 -6.78
C PHE A 23 -13.26 8.02 -7.59
N ILE A 24 -14.14 8.96 -7.92
CA ILE A 24 -13.79 10.21 -8.60
C ILE A 24 -12.79 11.01 -7.77
N SER A 25 -12.99 11.11 -6.45
CA SER A 25 -12.05 11.80 -5.55
C SER A 25 -10.66 11.17 -5.57
N LEU A 26 -10.58 9.84 -5.60
CA LEU A 26 -9.31 9.11 -5.72
C LEU A 26 -8.64 9.32 -7.09
N LEU A 27 -9.41 9.38 -8.17
CA LEU A 27 -8.86 9.66 -9.51
C LEU A 27 -8.33 11.10 -9.62
N LEU A 28 -9.09 12.07 -9.10
CA LEU A 28 -8.70 13.49 -9.11
C LEU A 28 -7.51 13.78 -8.20
N ARG A 29 -7.23 12.92 -7.22
CA ARG A 29 -6.05 13.00 -6.35
C ARG A 29 -4.74 13.10 -7.14
N TYR A 30 -4.66 12.49 -8.33
CA TYR A 30 -3.47 12.62 -9.21
C TYR A 30 -3.05 14.08 -9.42
N LYS A 31 -4.01 15.02 -9.48
CA LYS A 31 -3.75 16.46 -9.64
C LYS A 31 -3.31 17.16 -8.35
N ASN A 32 -3.62 16.61 -7.17
CA ASN A 32 -3.30 17.25 -5.89
C ASN A 32 -2.85 16.19 -4.84
N PRO A 33 -1.61 15.71 -4.91
CA PRO A 33 -1.14 14.55 -4.15
C PRO A 33 -0.95 14.81 -2.65
N LYS A 34 -1.10 16.06 -2.20
CA LYS A 34 -0.93 16.48 -0.80
C LYS A 34 -1.87 15.74 0.15
N ASN A 35 -3.06 15.40 -0.33
CA ASN A 35 -4.07 14.73 0.48
C ASN A 35 -3.81 13.20 0.44
N PRO A 36 -3.55 12.55 1.57
CA PRO A 36 -3.32 11.11 1.61
C PRO A 36 -4.61 10.33 1.31
N VAL A 37 -4.48 9.17 0.64
CA VAL A 37 -5.62 8.35 0.19
C VAL A 37 -6.52 7.94 1.37
N TRP A 38 -5.90 7.63 2.52
CA TRP A 38 -6.60 7.21 3.74
C TRP A 38 -7.66 8.21 4.23
N ALA A 39 -7.52 9.50 3.90
CA ALA A 39 -8.37 10.57 4.43
C ALA A 39 -9.67 10.62 3.65
N TYR A 40 -9.60 10.39 2.33
CA TYR A 40 -10.78 10.20 1.50
C TYR A 40 -11.55 8.96 1.94
N MET A 41 -10.86 7.83 2.12
CA MET A 41 -11.51 6.59 2.57
C MET A 41 -12.20 6.75 3.93
N ALA A 42 -11.52 7.36 4.92
CA ALA A 42 -12.09 7.62 6.24
C ALA A 42 -13.29 8.58 6.16
N PHE A 43 -13.21 9.63 5.35
CA PHE A 43 -14.30 10.59 5.16
C PHE A 43 -15.55 9.96 4.56
N PHE A 44 -15.41 9.17 3.49
CA PHE A 44 -16.56 8.50 2.88
C PHE A 44 -17.11 7.35 3.75
N SER A 45 -16.25 6.66 4.51
CA SER A 45 -16.68 5.69 5.53
C SER A 45 -17.54 6.36 6.61
N PHE A 46 -17.12 7.52 7.11
CA PHE A 46 -17.89 8.32 8.05
C PHE A 46 -19.25 8.73 7.47
N ILE A 47 -19.30 9.20 6.22
CA ILE A 47 -20.56 9.53 5.53
C ILE A 47 -21.46 8.30 5.42
N ALA A 48 -20.94 7.14 5.05
CA ALA A 48 -21.72 5.92 4.91
C ALA A 48 -22.40 5.51 6.24
N VAL A 49 -21.69 5.65 7.36
CA VAL A 49 -22.25 5.41 8.70
C VAL A 49 -23.27 6.49 9.08
N ALA A 50 -22.97 7.77 8.81
CA ALA A 50 -23.87 8.90 9.13
C ALA A 50 -25.22 8.82 8.40
N PHE A 51 -25.24 8.31 7.16
CA PHE A 51 -26.47 8.08 6.39
C PHE A 51 -27.20 6.76 6.76
N GLY A 52 -26.68 5.99 7.72
CA GLY A 52 -27.30 4.74 8.18
C GLY A 52 -27.33 3.64 7.11
N LEU A 53 -26.31 3.61 6.23
CA LEU A 53 -26.11 2.50 5.29
C LEU A 53 -25.62 1.26 6.02
N ILE A 54 -24.79 1.46 7.05
CA ILE A 54 -24.25 0.40 7.91
C ILE A 54 -24.73 0.70 9.33
N PRO A 55 -25.43 -0.23 9.99
CA PRO A 55 -25.90 -0.02 11.35
C PRO A 55 -24.74 -0.15 12.35
N ILE A 56 -24.75 0.66 13.41
CA ILE A 56 -23.59 0.90 14.30
C ILE A 56 -23.15 -0.39 15.02
N ASP A 57 -24.09 -1.25 15.33
CA ASP A 57 -23.90 -2.58 15.92
C ASP A 57 -23.05 -3.51 15.05
N GLN A 58 -23.07 -3.33 13.72
CA GLN A 58 -22.33 -4.18 12.78
C GLN A 58 -20.94 -3.64 12.42
N ILE A 59 -20.54 -2.47 12.95
CA ILE A 59 -19.22 -1.88 12.66
C ILE A 59 -18.10 -2.79 13.15
N SER A 60 -18.27 -3.43 14.31
CA SER A 60 -17.27 -4.34 14.87
C SER A 60 -16.97 -5.53 13.96
N SER A 61 -17.99 -6.06 13.27
CA SER A 61 -17.83 -7.15 12.30
C SER A 61 -17.27 -6.69 10.96
N ALA A 62 -17.34 -5.38 10.66
CA ALA A 62 -16.83 -4.82 9.41
C ALA A 62 -15.32 -4.55 9.44
N VAL A 63 -14.71 -4.49 10.64
CA VAL A 63 -13.28 -4.23 10.84
C VAL A 63 -12.60 -5.47 11.39
N ASP A 64 -11.71 -6.06 10.58
CA ASP A 64 -10.94 -7.22 10.97
C ASP A 64 -9.64 -6.80 11.68
N ILE A 65 -9.61 -7.00 13.01
CA ILE A 65 -8.46 -6.66 13.85
C ILE A 65 -7.28 -7.61 13.61
N ASP A 66 -7.53 -8.87 13.26
CA ASP A 66 -6.49 -9.85 13.02
C ASP A 66 -5.68 -9.46 11.78
N VAL A 67 -6.37 -9.00 10.72
CA VAL A 67 -5.73 -8.47 9.51
C VAL A 67 -4.92 -7.20 9.82
N ILE A 68 -5.46 -6.27 10.60
CA ILE A 68 -4.75 -5.02 10.94
C ILE A 68 -3.48 -5.34 11.74
N LEU A 69 -3.57 -6.20 12.75
CA LEU A 69 -2.44 -6.59 13.58
C LEU A 69 -1.38 -7.34 12.75
N PHE A 70 -1.81 -8.20 11.84
CA PHE A 70 -0.93 -8.86 10.87
C PHE A 70 -0.18 -7.83 10.02
N LEU A 71 -0.87 -6.86 9.39
CA LEU A 71 -0.23 -5.84 8.56
C LEU A 71 0.78 -4.99 9.36
N VAL A 72 0.41 -4.56 10.57
CA VAL A 72 1.31 -3.81 11.47
C VAL A 72 2.54 -4.64 11.84
N GLY A 73 2.37 -5.94 12.12
CA GLY A 73 3.46 -6.85 12.43
C GLY A 73 4.44 -6.99 11.27
N MET A 74 3.93 -7.20 10.05
CA MET A 74 4.77 -7.32 8.85
C MET A 74 5.54 -6.03 8.56
N PHE A 75 4.90 -4.86 8.68
CA PHE A 75 5.58 -3.57 8.54
C PHE A 75 6.67 -3.36 9.60
N SER A 76 6.44 -3.82 10.83
CA SER A 76 7.41 -3.71 11.92
C SER A 76 8.66 -4.57 11.67
N ILE A 77 8.48 -5.84 11.26
CA ILE A 77 9.58 -6.75 10.92
C ILE A 77 10.44 -6.16 9.79
N VAL A 78 9.79 -5.63 8.75
CA VAL A 78 10.46 -4.99 7.62
C VAL A 78 11.26 -3.76 8.05
N SER A 79 10.68 -2.90 8.87
CA SER A 79 11.35 -1.69 9.35
C SER A 79 12.61 -2.02 10.17
N ILE A 80 12.59 -3.10 10.94
CA ILE A 80 13.76 -3.60 11.67
C ILE A 80 14.80 -4.19 10.70
N ALA A 81 14.38 -4.94 9.67
CA ALA A 81 15.28 -5.47 8.65
C ALA A 81 15.97 -4.37 7.84
N GLU A 82 15.26 -3.27 7.53
CA GLU A 82 15.84 -2.08 6.91
C GLU A 82 16.82 -1.38 7.84
N SER A 83 16.40 -1.03 9.05
CA SER A 83 17.22 -0.26 9.99
C SER A 83 18.47 -1.01 10.49
N SER A 84 18.44 -2.35 10.48
CA SER A 84 19.60 -3.19 10.77
C SER A 84 20.60 -3.32 9.61
N GLY A 85 20.27 -2.83 8.42
CA GLY A 85 21.13 -2.95 7.22
C GLY A 85 21.15 -4.36 6.62
N LEU A 86 20.23 -5.25 7.01
CA LEU A 86 20.12 -6.59 6.43
C LEU A 86 19.85 -6.52 4.93
N LEU A 87 18.98 -5.60 4.51
CA LEU A 87 18.66 -5.35 3.10
C LEU A 87 19.88 -4.87 2.30
N ASP A 88 20.72 -4.02 2.89
CA ASP A 88 21.95 -3.52 2.25
C ASP A 88 22.98 -4.64 2.09
N LEU A 89 23.06 -5.57 3.06
CA LEU A 89 23.92 -6.74 2.96
C LEU A 89 23.46 -7.69 1.84
N VAL A 90 22.16 -7.92 1.71
CA VAL A 90 21.58 -8.72 0.62
C VAL A 90 21.86 -8.05 -0.73
N ALA A 91 21.65 -6.74 -0.84
CA ALA A 91 21.95 -5.99 -2.06
C ALA A 91 23.44 -6.08 -2.43
N TRP A 92 24.34 -5.90 -1.46
CA TRP A 92 25.79 -6.03 -1.68
C TRP A 92 26.20 -7.45 -2.12
N ARG A 93 25.63 -8.48 -1.50
CA ARG A 93 25.83 -9.89 -1.89
C ARG A 93 25.43 -10.13 -3.34
N ILE A 94 24.29 -9.59 -3.77
CA ILE A 94 23.80 -9.72 -5.16
C ILE A 94 24.72 -8.99 -6.13
N MET A 95 25.19 -7.80 -5.77
CA MET A 95 26.11 -7.02 -6.61
C MET A 95 27.44 -7.74 -6.86
N ILE A 96 28.07 -8.29 -5.82
CA ILE A 96 29.34 -9.02 -5.96
C ILE A 96 29.18 -10.36 -6.69
N THR A 97 28.01 -11.01 -6.55
CA THR A 97 27.76 -12.31 -7.20
C THR A 97 27.47 -12.15 -8.69
N SER A 98 26.95 -10.99 -9.11
CA SER A 98 26.49 -10.76 -10.47
C SER A 98 27.62 -10.29 -11.38
N LYS A 99 27.94 -11.10 -12.41
CA LYS A 99 29.01 -10.79 -13.37
C LYS A 99 28.56 -9.87 -14.53
N SER A 100 27.25 -9.69 -14.72
CA SER A 100 26.64 -8.90 -15.81
C SER A 100 25.41 -8.15 -15.31
N ILE A 101 25.12 -7.00 -15.92
CA ILE A 101 23.96 -6.16 -15.59
C ILE A 101 22.63 -6.91 -15.75
N TYR A 102 22.51 -7.79 -16.76
CA TYR A 102 21.30 -8.58 -16.98
C TYR A 102 21.08 -9.59 -15.86
N THR A 103 22.14 -10.28 -15.45
CA THR A 103 22.10 -11.23 -14.32
C THR A 103 21.79 -10.51 -13.01
N LEU A 104 22.36 -9.32 -12.81
CA LEU A 104 22.06 -8.47 -11.66
C LEU A 104 20.58 -8.13 -11.60
N LEU A 105 20.00 -7.64 -12.70
CA LEU A 105 18.58 -7.27 -12.76
C LEU A 105 17.66 -8.46 -12.48
N ILE A 106 17.98 -9.64 -13.02
CA ILE A 106 17.17 -10.85 -12.79
C ILE A 106 17.26 -11.28 -11.32
N ILE A 107 18.46 -11.39 -10.75
CA ILE A 107 18.65 -11.82 -9.36
C ILE A 107 18.05 -10.81 -8.40
N TYR A 108 18.23 -9.51 -8.67
CA TYR A 108 17.67 -8.44 -7.86
C TYR A 108 16.13 -8.45 -7.89
N SER A 109 15.53 -8.52 -9.08
CA SER A 109 14.07 -8.60 -9.25
C SER A 109 13.49 -9.83 -8.56
N MET A 110 14.12 -11.01 -8.71
CA MET A 110 13.70 -12.22 -8.02
C MET A 110 13.84 -12.09 -6.51
N THR A 111 14.93 -11.53 -6.01
CA THR A 111 15.15 -11.40 -4.56
C THR A 111 14.16 -10.42 -3.94
N ILE A 112 13.97 -9.24 -4.52
CA ILE A 112 12.99 -8.26 -4.05
C ILE A 112 11.57 -8.80 -4.23
N GLY A 113 11.27 -9.52 -5.31
CA GLY A 113 9.96 -10.16 -5.52
C GLY A 113 9.65 -11.24 -4.49
N LEU A 114 10.62 -12.09 -4.15
CA LEU A 114 10.49 -13.07 -3.06
C LEU A 114 10.34 -12.37 -1.71
N LEU A 115 11.12 -11.30 -1.49
CA LEU A 115 11.00 -10.51 -0.29
C LEU A 115 9.64 -9.82 -0.20
N SER A 116 9.05 -9.36 -1.32
CA SER A 116 7.67 -8.82 -1.42
C SER A 116 6.56 -9.86 -1.26
N ALA A 117 6.87 -11.16 -1.38
CA ALA A 117 5.90 -12.21 -1.10
C ALA A 117 5.81 -12.50 0.41
N VAL A 118 6.93 -12.30 1.13
CA VAL A 118 6.99 -12.42 2.59
C VAL A 118 6.60 -11.10 3.24
N ALA A 119 7.28 -10.01 2.90
CA ALA A 119 7.00 -8.65 3.34
C ALA A 119 5.94 -7.99 2.44
N VAL A 120 5.02 -7.24 3.02
CA VAL A 120 3.97 -6.53 2.27
C VAL A 120 4.58 -5.70 1.13
N ASN A 121 4.12 -5.95 -0.10
CA ASN A 121 4.64 -5.36 -1.34
C ASN A 121 4.82 -3.84 -1.29
N ASP A 122 3.89 -3.14 -0.64
CA ASP A 122 3.94 -1.67 -0.50
C ASP A 122 5.20 -1.17 0.21
N THR A 123 5.75 -1.95 1.16
CA THR A 123 6.99 -1.57 1.87
C THR A 123 8.24 -1.81 1.04
N MET A 124 8.35 -2.96 0.38
CA MET A 124 9.52 -3.28 -0.42
C MET A 124 9.70 -2.30 -1.59
N ALA A 125 8.60 -1.80 -2.15
CA ALA A 125 8.64 -0.77 -3.19
C ALA A 125 9.09 0.60 -2.68
N MET A 126 8.81 0.92 -1.40
CA MET A 126 9.13 2.23 -0.80
C MET A 126 10.51 2.26 -0.09
N THR A 127 11.06 1.09 0.23
CA THR A 127 12.37 0.93 0.89
C THR A 127 13.44 0.50 -0.13
N PRO A 128 14.03 1.43 -0.90
CA PRO A 128 15.19 1.10 -1.72
C PRO A 128 16.40 0.84 -0.80
N PRO A 129 17.24 -0.16 -1.11
CA PRO A 129 18.53 -0.34 -0.43
C PRO A 129 19.32 0.97 -0.44
N ARG A 130 19.89 1.36 0.70
CA ARG A 130 20.61 2.62 0.85
C ARG A 130 22.06 2.43 0.41
N LEU A 131 22.26 2.33 -0.90
CA LEU A 131 23.60 2.23 -1.49
C LEU A 131 24.39 3.55 -1.46
N LYS A 132 23.89 4.59 -0.78
CA LYS A 132 24.39 5.98 -0.87
C LYS A 132 25.67 6.27 -0.08
N GLY A 133 26.57 5.31 0.13
CA GLY A 133 27.71 5.54 1.03
C GLY A 133 29.02 4.81 0.79
N ARG A 134 29.08 3.77 -0.06
CA ARG A 134 30.35 3.07 -0.33
C ARG A 134 30.41 2.55 -1.77
N GLY A 135 31.03 3.33 -2.66
CA GLY A 135 31.62 2.83 -3.90
C GLY A 135 30.76 2.84 -5.18
N PHE A 136 29.85 3.80 -5.35
CA PHE A 136 29.15 4.02 -6.64
C PHE A 136 29.77 5.16 -7.47
N GLU A 137 31.09 5.15 -7.59
CA GLU A 137 31.84 5.66 -8.75
C GLU A 137 32.82 4.52 -9.08
N PRO A 138 32.92 3.95 -10.30
CA PRO A 138 32.49 4.48 -11.60
C PRO A 138 31.63 3.49 -12.44
N LEU A 139 30.46 3.92 -12.92
CA LEU A 139 29.78 3.26 -14.05
C LEU A 139 29.97 3.99 -15.38
N GLY A 140 30.95 4.91 -15.47
CA GLY A 140 31.49 5.40 -16.74
C GLY A 140 30.47 6.01 -17.72
N LEU A 141 29.30 6.42 -17.25
CA LEU A 141 28.34 7.16 -18.06
C LEU A 141 28.39 8.62 -17.65
N GLY A 142 29.43 9.29 -18.13
CA GLY A 142 29.36 10.71 -18.39
C GLY A 142 28.46 10.91 -19.60
N CYS A 143 27.26 11.43 -19.33
CA CYS A 143 26.45 12.29 -20.19
C CYS A 143 25.48 13.02 -19.25
#